data_AF-A0A2Y9BLU4-F1
#
_entry.id   AF-A0A2Y9BLU4-F1
#
_cell.length_a   1.000
_cell.length_b   1.000
_cell.length_c   1.000
_cell.angle_alpha   90.00
_cell.angle_beta   90.00
_cell.angle_gamma   90.00
#
_symmetry.space_group_name_H-M   'P 1'
#
loop_
_entity.id
_entity.type
_entity.pdbx_description
1 polymer ?
#
loop_
_entity_poly.entity_id
_entity_poly.type
_entity_poly.pdbx_seq_one_letter_code
_entity_poly.pdbx_strand_id
1 'polypeptide(L)'
;MNMKLPAATNALRVNDVERGSDEAEVFTTLAIGASSIVTTLILFLGMLFLGNLLVPIITGPALAPAFNHVTPALTGALAAPYFLKNKKLSLPTIIAAAMLYLVLGYNFMLENYSYFMLGFIVISFLCYVGMYKTGFIKETKISNEERYQLWKINY
;
A
#
# COMPACT_ATOMS: atom_id res chain seq x y z
N MET A 1 2.52 -5.32 -1.56
CA MET A 1 1.98 -5.47 -2.93
C MET A 1 1.72 -6.92 -3.20
N ASN A 2 0.45 -7.30 -3.25
CA ASN A 2 0.07 -8.64 -3.68
C ASN A 2 -1.35 -8.71 -4.24
N MET A 3 -1.67 -7.84 -5.21
CA MET A 3 -2.98 -7.88 -5.86
C MET A 3 -3.07 -8.95 -6.95
N LYS A 4 -1.93 -9.46 -7.44
CA LYS A 4 -1.90 -10.44 -8.53
C LYS A 4 -1.70 -11.89 -8.08
N LEU A 5 -1.22 -12.18 -6.85
CA LEU A 5 -1.23 -13.58 -6.35
C LEU A 5 -2.63 -14.18 -6.35
N PRO A 6 -3.70 -13.55 -5.84
CA PRO A 6 -5.01 -14.23 -5.84
C PRO A 6 -5.45 -14.62 -7.26
N ALA A 7 -5.18 -13.80 -8.27
CA ALA A 7 -5.46 -14.13 -9.67
C ALA A 7 -4.58 -15.28 -10.21
N ALA A 8 -3.27 -15.24 -9.95
CA ALA A 8 -2.34 -16.30 -10.32
C ALA A 8 -2.69 -17.64 -9.63
N THR A 9 -2.99 -17.60 -8.33
CA THR A 9 -3.36 -18.77 -7.53
C THR A 9 -4.70 -19.38 -7.96
N ASN A 10 -5.65 -18.56 -8.41
CA ASN A 10 -6.93 -19.04 -8.93
C ASN A 10 -6.78 -19.64 -10.32
N ALA A 11 -5.94 -19.08 -11.19
CA ALA A 11 -5.67 -19.66 -12.51
C ALA A 11 -5.06 -21.07 -12.38
N LEU A 12 -4.13 -21.25 -11.44
CA LEU A 12 -3.52 -22.56 -11.15
C LEU A 12 -4.53 -23.57 -10.60
N ARG A 13 -5.38 -23.15 -9.66
CA ARG A 13 -6.42 -24.00 -9.05
C ARG A 13 -7.51 -24.44 -10.03
N VAL A 14 -7.88 -23.58 -10.99
CA VAL A 14 -8.90 -23.91 -12.01
C VAL A 14 -8.38 -24.90 -13.05
N ASN A 15 -7.07 -24.90 -13.30
CA ASN A 15 -6.42 -25.80 -14.25
C ASN A 15 -5.80 -27.04 -13.56
N ASP A 16 -5.99 -27.20 -12.24
CA ASP A 16 -5.44 -28.29 -11.41
C ASP A 16 -3.92 -28.50 -11.57
N VAL A 17 -3.18 -27.41 -11.81
CA VAL A 17 -1.73 -27.45 -12.06
C VAL A 17 -0.97 -27.14 -10.78
N GLU A 18 0.03 -27.97 -10.48
CA GLU A 18 0.90 -27.78 -9.33
C GLU A 18 1.81 -26.56 -9.52
N ARG A 19 1.98 -25.74 -8.48
CA ARG A 19 2.79 -24.52 -8.56
C ARG A 19 4.26 -24.90 -8.75
N GLY A 20 4.97 -24.13 -9.58
CA GLY A 20 6.38 -24.38 -9.87
C GLY A 20 6.67 -25.29 -11.07
N SER A 21 5.64 -25.81 -11.74
CA SER A 21 5.81 -26.46 -13.06
C SER A 21 5.92 -25.43 -14.19
N ASP A 22 6.53 -25.83 -15.32
CA ASP A 22 6.62 -24.98 -16.52
C ASP A 22 5.21 -24.54 -17.00
N GLU A 23 4.22 -25.41 -16.83
CA GLU A 23 2.82 -25.14 -17.16
C GLU A 23 2.23 -24.06 -16.23
N ALA A 24 2.55 -24.12 -14.94
CA ALA A 24 2.12 -23.13 -13.95
C ALA A 24 2.68 -21.73 -14.24
N GLU A 25 3.93 -21.62 -14.69
CA GLU A 25 4.54 -20.34 -15.05
C GLU A 25 3.82 -19.67 -16.22
N VAL A 26 3.40 -20.46 -17.23
CA VAL A 26 2.65 -19.94 -18.38
C VAL A 26 1.27 -19.42 -17.95
N PHE A 27 0.52 -20.18 -17.15
CA PHE A 27 -0.80 -19.75 -16.68
C PHE A 27 -0.73 -18.53 -15.76
N THR A 28 0.27 -18.47 -14.88
CA THR A 28 0.43 -17.32 -13.98
C THR A 28 0.86 -16.06 -14.74
N THR A 29 1.75 -16.18 -15.72
CA THR A 29 2.15 -15.07 -16.60
C THR A 29 0.95 -14.55 -17.41
N LEU A 30 0.15 -15.46 -17.99
CA LEU A 30 -1.07 -15.09 -18.73
C LEU A 30 -2.08 -14.38 -17.81
N ALA A 31 -2.30 -14.89 -16.59
CA ALA A 31 -3.20 -14.28 -15.62
C ALA A 31 -2.73 -12.88 -15.17
N ILE A 32 -1.43 -12.73 -14.90
CA ILE A 32 -0.79 -11.46 -14.52
C ILE A 32 -0.88 -10.44 -15.66
N GLY A 33 -0.65 -10.90 -16.90
CA GLY A 33 -0.74 -10.10 -18.12
C GLY A 33 -2.17 -9.63 -18.39
N ALA A 34 -3.14 -10.55 -18.40
CA ALA A 34 -4.55 -10.23 -18.57
C ALA A 34 -5.05 -9.23 -17.51
N SER A 35 -4.69 -9.42 -16.23
CA SER A 35 -5.01 -8.47 -15.17
C SER A 35 -4.44 -7.07 -15.41
N SER A 36 -3.22 -6.97 -15.98
CA SER A 36 -2.58 -5.70 -16.32
C SER A 36 -3.28 -4.98 -17.45
N ILE A 37 -3.68 -5.71 -18.50
CA ILE A 37 -4.41 -5.17 -19.65
C ILE A 37 -5.79 -4.68 -19.19
N VAL A 38 -6.52 -5.49 -18.43
CA VAL A 38 -7.83 -5.14 -17.90
C VAL A 38 -7.76 -3.89 -17.03
N THR A 39 -6.76 -3.79 -16.14
CA THR A 39 -6.59 -2.60 -15.29
C THR A 39 -6.30 -1.37 -16.13
N THR A 40 -5.42 -1.48 -17.13
CA THR A 40 -5.07 -0.37 -18.03
C THR A 40 -6.29 0.10 -18.84
N LEU A 41 -7.09 -0.84 -19.37
CA LEU A 41 -8.31 -0.53 -20.09
C LEU A 41 -9.35 0.14 -19.19
N ILE A 42 -9.59 -0.38 -17.99
CA ILE A 42 -10.56 0.21 -17.05
C ILE A 42 -10.14 1.64 -16.68
N LEU A 43 -8.85 1.87 -16.41
CA LEU A 43 -8.35 3.21 -16.11
C LEU A 43 -8.46 4.14 -17.32
N PHE A 44 -8.15 3.65 -18.52
CA PHE A 44 -8.25 4.42 -19.76
C PHE A 44 -9.70 4.82 -20.07
N LEU A 45 -10.64 3.87 -20.03
CA LEU A 45 -12.07 4.15 -20.19
C LEU A 45 -12.55 5.07 -19.08
N GLY A 46 -12.18 4.79 -17.82
CA GLY A 46 -12.53 5.62 -16.67
C GLY A 46 -12.10 7.08 -16.87
N MET A 47 -10.86 7.33 -17.31
CA MET A 47 -10.38 8.68 -17.58
C MET A 47 -11.10 9.33 -18.78
N LEU A 48 -11.36 8.58 -19.86
CA LEU A 48 -12.05 9.07 -21.05
C LEU A 48 -13.50 9.48 -20.76
N PHE A 49 -14.24 8.65 -20.01
CA PHE A 49 -15.62 8.91 -19.64
C PHE A 49 -15.74 9.91 -18.48
N LEU A 50 -15.00 9.72 -17.38
CA LEU A 50 -15.09 10.59 -16.21
C LEU A 50 -14.51 11.98 -16.48
N GLY A 51 -13.42 12.09 -17.24
CA GLY A 51 -12.83 13.38 -17.60
C GLY A 51 -13.76 14.25 -18.44
N ASN A 52 -14.57 13.65 -19.32
CA ASN A 52 -15.47 14.42 -20.20
C ASN A 52 -16.86 14.65 -19.58
N LEU A 53 -17.42 13.67 -18.85
CA LEU A 53 -18.76 13.77 -18.26
C LEU A 53 -18.76 14.38 -16.86
N LEU A 54 -17.77 14.07 -16.02
CA LEU A 54 -17.79 14.50 -14.62
C LEU A 54 -17.17 15.88 -14.43
N VAL A 55 -16.10 16.27 -15.14
CA VAL A 55 -15.43 17.58 -14.96
C VAL A 55 -16.41 18.76 -14.80
N PRO A 56 -17.46 18.95 -15.63
CA PRO A 56 -18.40 20.05 -15.43
C PRO A 56 -19.29 19.93 -14.18
N ILE A 57 -19.52 18.72 -13.67
CA ILE A 57 -20.36 18.42 -12.49
C ILE A 57 -19.56 18.55 -11.18
N ILE A 58 -18.29 18.13 -11.17
CA ILE A 58 -17.44 18.14 -9.96
C ILE A 58 -16.75 19.47 -9.66
N THR A 59 -16.74 20.43 -10.60
CA THR A 59 -16.37 21.83 -10.32
C THR A 59 -17.40 22.63 -9.51
N GLY A 60 -18.53 22.03 -9.15
CA GLY A 60 -19.52 22.66 -8.26
C GLY A 60 -18.94 22.96 -6.86
N PRO A 61 -19.38 24.05 -6.19
CA PRO A 61 -18.82 24.51 -4.91
C PRO A 61 -18.97 23.50 -3.75
N ALA A 62 -19.90 22.55 -3.84
CA ALA A 62 -20.10 21.50 -2.84
C ALA A 62 -19.07 20.35 -2.92
N LEU A 63 -18.47 20.11 -4.09
CA LEU A 63 -17.56 18.97 -4.34
C LEU A 63 -16.08 19.39 -4.41
N ALA A 64 -15.79 20.67 -4.63
CA ALA A 64 -14.44 21.24 -4.60
C ALA A 64 -13.56 20.81 -3.39
N PRO A 65 -14.04 20.82 -2.13
CA PRO A 65 -13.21 20.42 -0.98
C PRO A 65 -12.85 18.93 -0.98
N ALA A 66 -13.67 18.06 -1.59
CA ALA A 66 -13.37 16.63 -1.67
C ALA A 66 -12.18 16.35 -2.60
N PHE A 67 -12.02 17.12 -3.69
CA PHE A 67 -10.90 16.96 -4.61
C PHE A 67 -9.63 17.63 -4.11
N ASN A 68 -9.73 18.76 -3.38
CA ASN A 68 -8.56 19.43 -2.78
C ASN A 68 -7.83 18.56 -1.75
N HIS A 69 -8.53 17.60 -1.14
CA HIS A 69 -7.97 16.65 -0.16
C HIS A 69 -7.88 15.22 -0.69
N VAL A 70 -7.92 15.02 -2.01
CA VAL A 70 -7.81 13.67 -2.60
C VAL A 70 -6.45 13.03 -2.33
N THR A 71 -5.36 13.80 -2.39
CA THR A 71 -3.99 13.31 -2.16
C THR A 71 -3.79 12.72 -0.77
N PRO A 72 -4.17 13.40 0.34
CA PRO A 72 -4.08 12.79 1.67
C PRO A 72 -5.06 11.62 1.85
N ALA A 73 -6.24 11.65 1.21
CA ALA A 73 -7.19 10.54 1.27
C ALA A 73 -6.65 9.27 0.59
N LEU A 74 -6.06 9.40 -0.60
CA LEU A 74 -5.43 8.30 -1.33
C LEU A 74 -4.22 7.75 -0.58
N THR A 75 -3.36 8.63 -0.07
CA THR A 75 -2.18 8.23 0.72
C THR A 75 -2.60 7.48 1.98
N GLY A 76 -3.64 7.96 2.67
CA GLY A 76 -4.22 7.29 3.84
C GLY A 76 -4.86 5.95 3.51
N ALA A 77 -5.63 5.84 2.43
CA ALA A 77 -6.27 4.59 2.00
C ALA A 77 -5.24 3.51 1.64
N LEU A 78 -4.13 3.90 1.01
CA LEU A 78 -3.03 2.98 0.70
C LEU A 78 -2.25 2.56 1.95
N ALA A 79 -2.10 3.46 2.94
CA ALA A 79 -1.37 3.17 4.18
C ALA A 79 -2.23 2.40 5.22
N ALA A 80 -3.55 2.58 5.22
CA ALA A 80 -4.49 1.95 6.14
C ALA A 80 -4.36 0.42 6.27
N PRO A 81 -4.33 -0.39 5.18
CA PRO A 81 -4.18 -1.84 5.30
C PRO A 81 -2.85 -2.25 5.94
N TYR A 82 -1.78 -1.48 5.76
CA TYR A 82 -0.48 -1.75 6.39
C TYR A 82 -0.53 -1.50 7.89
N PHE A 83 -1.17 -0.42 8.32
CA PHE A 83 -1.32 -0.11 9.73
C PHE A 83 -2.26 -1.07 10.46
N LEU A 84 -3.31 -1.54 9.78
CA LEU A 84 -4.28 -2.49 10.32
C LEU A 84 -3.70 -3.91 10.44
N LYS A 85 -2.82 -4.33 9.54
CA LYS A 85 -2.20 -5.66 9.58
C LYS A 85 -1.21 -5.81 10.75
N ASN A 86 -0.47 -4.76 11.09
CA ASN A 86 0.56 -4.78 12.14
C ASN A 86 0.34 -3.70 13.21
N LYS A 87 -0.79 -3.78 13.94
CA LYS A 87 -1.21 -2.78 14.94
C LYS A 87 -0.16 -2.45 16.01
N LYS A 88 0.68 -3.42 16.39
CA LYS A 88 1.74 -3.25 17.41
C LYS A 88 2.94 -2.44 16.92
N LEU A 89 3.18 -2.43 15.60
CA LEU A 89 4.29 -1.72 14.94
C LEU A 89 3.86 -0.38 14.35
N SER A 90 2.58 -0.25 14.00
CA SER A 90 2.03 0.95 13.37
C SER A 90 1.72 2.07 14.36
N LEU A 91 1.12 1.74 15.50
CA LEU A 91 0.72 2.71 16.52
C LEU A 91 1.86 3.66 16.97
N PRO A 92 3.08 3.18 17.26
CA PRO A 92 4.21 4.02 17.67
C PRO A 92 4.72 4.91 16.54
N THR A 93 4.77 4.39 15.32
CA THR A 93 5.21 5.16 14.14
C THR A 93 4.23 6.29 13.83
N ILE A 94 2.92 6.03 14.00
CA ILE A 94 1.87 7.04 13.85
C ILE A 94 1.97 8.10 14.96
N ILE A 95 2.17 7.69 16.21
CA ILE A 95 2.33 8.62 17.35
C ILE A 95 3.59 9.48 17.18
N ALA A 96 4.71 8.90 16.75
CA ALA A 96 5.94 9.62 16.48
C ALA A 96 5.76 10.63 15.34
N ALA A 97 5.05 10.25 14.27
CA ALA A 97 4.72 11.15 13.18
C ALA A 97 3.81 12.30 13.61
N ALA A 98 2.79 12.01 14.42
CA ALA A 98 1.88 13.03 14.97
C ALA A 98 2.60 13.98 15.93
N MET A 99 3.46 13.48 16.82
CA MET A 99 4.27 14.33 17.70
C MET A 99 5.22 15.21 16.90
N LEU A 100 5.88 14.68 15.88
CA LEU A 100 6.82 15.44 15.07
C LEU A 100 6.11 16.55 14.26
N TYR A 101 4.90 16.28 13.76
CA TYR A 101 4.04 17.30 13.15
C TYR A 101 3.67 18.42 14.12
N LEU A 102 3.33 18.08 15.37
CA LEU A 102 2.98 19.06 16.41
C LEU A 102 4.18 19.90 16.88
N VAL A 103 5.38 19.32 16.94
CA VAL A 103 6.60 20.00 17.43
C VAL A 103 7.19 20.94 16.37
N LEU A 104 7.24 20.52 15.11
CA LEU A 104 7.83 21.34 14.03
C LEU A 104 6.87 22.40 13.51
N GLY A 105 5.55 22.19 13.64
CA GLY A 105 4.53 23.14 13.19
C GLY A 105 4.39 23.22 11.67
N TYR A 106 3.20 23.64 11.22
CA TYR A 106 2.84 23.67 9.79
C TYR A 106 3.77 24.58 8.97
N ASN A 107 4.12 25.77 9.49
CA ASN A 107 4.87 26.77 8.74
C ASN A 107 6.34 26.38 8.48
N PHE A 108 7.00 25.70 9.42
CA PHE A 108 8.39 25.25 9.24
C PHE A 108 8.52 24.09 8.23
N MET A 109 7.49 23.23 8.15
CA MET A 109 7.44 22.14 7.17
C MET A 109 7.40 22.65 5.73
N LEU A 110 6.70 23.77 5.48
CA LEU A 110 6.52 24.28 4.11
C LEU A 110 7.78 24.96 3.55
N GLU A 111 8.63 25.54 4.39
CA GLU A 111 9.85 26.21 3.91
C GLU A 111 11.03 25.23 3.73
N ASN A 112 11.04 24.09 4.43
CA ASN A 112 12.19 23.19 4.50
C ASN A 112 11.85 21.70 4.26
N TYR A 113 10.94 21.40 3.34
CA TYR A 113 10.46 20.03 3.07
C TYR A 113 11.56 18.97 2.89
N SER A 114 12.67 19.31 2.20
CA SER A 114 13.77 18.37 1.93
C SER A 114 14.48 17.92 3.21
N TYR A 115 14.74 18.85 4.14
CA TYR A 115 15.37 18.53 5.43
C TYR A 115 14.42 17.76 6.35
N PHE A 116 13.12 18.07 6.27
CA PHE A 116 12.11 17.35 7.04
C PHE A 116 12.03 15.87 6.65
N MET A 117 12.06 15.56 5.34
CA MET A 117 11.94 14.18 4.87
C MET A 117 13.11 13.31 5.35
N LEU A 118 14.33 13.86 5.35
CA LEU A 118 15.53 13.20 5.89
C LEU A 118 15.44 13.02 7.40
N GLY A 119 15.02 14.05 8.13
CA GLY A 119 14.81 13.98 9.59
C GLY A 119 13.78 12.92 9.96
N PHE A 120 12.68 12.83 9.22
CA PHE A 120 11.61 11.85 9.47
C PHE A 120 12.09 10.41 9.35
N ILE A 121 12.95 10.11 8.37
CA ILE A 121 13.55 8.77 8.20
C ILE A 121 14.41 8.43 9.42
N VAL A 122 15.23 9.36 9.90
CA VAL A 122 16.10 9.14 11.07
C VAL A 122 15.30 8.97 12.35
N ILE A 123 14.29 9.81 12.60
CA ILE A 123 13.38 9.66 13.76
C ILE A 123 12.65 8.32 13.69
N SER A 124 12.13 7.93 12.52
CA SER A 124 11.41 6.66 12.36
C SER A 124 12.30 5.46 12.67
N PHE A 125 13.56 5.50 12.20
CA PHE A 125 14.57 4.48 12.50
C PHE A 125 14.93 4.44 13.99
N LEU A 126 15.07 5.60 14.65
CA LEU A 126 15.33 5.68 16.09
C LEU A 126 14.15 5.13 16.93
N CYS A 127 12.92 5.45 16.56
CA CYS A 127 11.73 4.89 17.20
C CYS A 127 11.68 3.37 17.05
N TYR A 128 12.03 2.85 15.87
CA TYR A 128 12.15 1.41 15.64
C TYR A 128 13.20 0.76 16.56
N VAL A 129 14.40 1.34 16.66
CA VAL A 129 15.48 0.82 17.52
C VAL A 129 15.12 0.90 19.01
N GLY A 130 14.49 1.99 19.46
CA GLY A 130 14.02 2.16 20.85
C GLY A 130 12.97 1.12 21.24
N MET A 131 12.08 0.78 20.31
CA MET A 131 11.06 -0.26 20.51
C MET A 131 11.59 -1.69 20.44
N TYR A 132 12.60 -1.92 19.60
CA TYR A 132 13.32 -3.19 19.57
C TYR A 132 14.00 -3.47 20.92
N LYS A 133 14.60 -2.44 21.53
CA LYS A 133 15.27 -2.54 22.85
C LYS A 133 14.31 -2.73 24.02
N THR A 134 13.07 -2.24 23.94
CA THR A 134 12.05 -2.44 24.99
C THR A 134 11.35 -3.81 24.89
N GLY A 135 11.72 -4.67 23.94
CA GLY A 135 11.25 -6.07 23.86
C GLY A 135 9.77 -6.23 23.49
N PHE A 136 9.05 -5.15 23.24
CA PHE A 136 7.62 -5.16 22.85
C PHE A 136 7.41 -5.64 21.41
N ILE A 137 8.44 -5.54 20.57
CA ILE A 137 8.47 -6.14 19.25
C ILE A 137 9.19 -7.49 19.39
N LYS A 138 8.49 -8.50 19.95
CA LYS A 138 8.69 -9.84 19.40
C LYS A 138 8.31 -9.69 17.95
N GLU A 139 9.27 -9.87 17.04
CA GLU A 139 9.01 -10.31 15.67
C GLU A 139 7.73 -11.12 15.74
N THR A 140 6.67 -10.64 15.11
CA THR A 140 5.58 -11.55 14.79
C THR A 140 6.26 -12.48 13.82
N LYS A 141 6.88 -13.55 14.35
CA LYS A 141 7.38 -14.66 13.58
C LYS A 141 6.23 -14.94 12.67
N ILE A 142 6.40 -14.67 11.38
CA ILE A 142 5.45 -15.07 10.35
C ILE A 142 5.14 -16.51 10.75
N SER A 143 3.90 -16.74 11.19
CA SER A 143 3.52 -18.04 11.74
C SER A 143 3.99 -19.07 10.72
N ASN A 144 4.63 -20.16 11.15
CA ASN A 144 5.24 -21.11 10.21
C ASN A 144 4.23 -21.55 9.12
N GLU A 145 2.92 -21.46 9.39
CA GLU A 145 1.83 -21.58 8.42
C GLU A 145 1.89 -20.57 7.25
N GLU A 146 2.06 -19.27 7.50
CA GLU A 146 2.20 -18.25 6.45
C GLU A 146 3.54 -18.40 5.69
N ARG A 147 4.61 -18.85 6.35
CA ARG A 147 5.89 -19.18 5.69
C ARG A 147 5.76 -20.43 4.81
N TYR A 148 5.01 -21.45 5.23
CA TYR A 148 4.71 -22.65 4.44
C TYR A 148 3.86 -22.30 3.21
N GLN A 149 2.88 -21.40 3.36
CA GLN A 149 2.10 -20.90 2.22
C GLN A 149 2.97 -20.10 1.24
N LEU A 150 3.90 -19.26 1.74
CA LEU A 150 4.84 -18.53 0.88
C LEU A 150 5.90 -19.42 0.21
N TRP A 151 6.27 -20.55 0.84
CA TRP A 151 7.18 -21.52 0.26
C TRP A 151 6.50 -22.33 -0.85
N LYS A 152 5.26 -22.82 -0.65
CA LYS A 152 4.41 -23.42 -1.71
C LYS A 152 3.96 -22.46 -2.81
N ILE A 153 4.12 -21.16 -2.61
CA ILE A 153 3.83 -20.11 -3.60
C ILE A 153 5.06 -19.85 -4.49
N ASN A 154 6.27 -20.11 -4.02
CA ASN A 154 7.53 -19.80 -4.72
C ASN A 154 8.36 -21.03 -5.12
N TYR A 155 7.96 -22.23 -4.70
CA TYR A 155 8.46 -23.55 -5.09
C TYR A 155 7.26 -24.49 -5.19
#